data_AF-A0A6M2DPI2-F1
#
_entry.id   AF-A0A6M2DPI2-F1
#
_cell.length_a   1.000
_cell.length_b   1.000
_cell.length_c   1.000
_cell.angle_alpha   90.00
_cell.angle_beta   90.00
_cell.angle_gamma   90.00
#
_symmetry.space_group_name_H-M   'P 1'
#
loop_
_entity.id
_entity.type
_entity.pdbx_description
1 polymer ?
#
loop_
_entity_poly.entity_id
_entity_poly.type
_entity_poly.pdbx_seq_one_letter_code
_entity_poly.pdbx_strand_id
1 'polypeptide(L)'
;FQLPTTAMDWSKIIRYIVLLIVCSTPVLGKATLCCPENLSIVKGGCLEHGVASRNVTTPYNFGCKYGMFLLDPSITENDNFRVDYNDVLVVGDESSGFRIGPERYCIGELSRDNSVATTKVAMVCADGETLAQSNLFFIIRGVCAVISVVFLLITIVCYLILPELRDLQGKCMLCAVISLCVGFFALSIVQLRAFDHIDDSSCVILGVMIYIWLLSFFFWLNVVSFNLWRSVVARARRFEERQLFGFYSAYAWGCPLVLAGIMLALQYGPAGHKIVGHEKCFLGGWWSFTMFYAVIGIILIANSIMYGITCWKLWKGMQNIVDIKRRSMKYKCCMYLKLFLISGLTWIFEIISMVFETSEEYWLFTDVINGLQGVLMFLLLIAFRPRALRALAARGFCCLKMPQRWRHKRDTELLHDEELDDEEDMHDEATRTINEPARNGL
;
A
#
# COMPACT_ATOMS: atom_id res chain seq x y z
N PHE A 1 -80.16 28.27 24.55
CA PHE A 1 -79.59 27.02 25.07
C PHE A 1 -80.35 25.85 24.46
N GLN A 2 -79.85 25.31 23.36
CA GLN A 2 -80.22 23.99 22.83
C GLN A 2 -78.91 23.41 22.28
N LEU A 3 -78.34 22.47 23.04
CA LEU A 3 -77.14 21.72 22.69
C LEU A 3 -77.48 20.69 21.59
N PRO A 4 -76.61 20.46 20.59
CA PRO A 4 -76.71 19.27 19.77
C PRO A 4 -76.12 18.08 20.52
N THR A 5 -76.95 17.04 20.67
CA THR A 5 -76.57 15.69 21.07
C THR A 5 -75.79 15.02 19.94
N THR A 6 -74.46 15.07 19.98
CA THR A 6 -73.62 14.18 19.18
C THR A 6 -73.54 12.84 19.89
N ALA A 7 -74.20 11.83 19.33
CA ALA A 7 -74.09 10.46 19.77
C ALA A 7 -72.62 10.01 19.67
N MET A 8 -72.03 9.67 20.81
CA MET A 8 -70.65 9.24 20.93
C MET A 8 -70.52 7.84 20.32
N ASP A 9 -69.75 7.73 19.23
CA ASP A 9 -69.56 6.48 18.45
C ASP A 9 -68.65 5.52 19.22
N TRP A 10 -69.26 4.71 20.09
CA TRP A 10 -68.59 3.71 20.95
C TRP A 10 -67.71 2.72 20.17
N SER A 11 -67.95 2.53 18.87
CA SER A 11 -67.14 1.63 18.01
C SER A 11 -65.71 2.15 17.80
N LYS A 12 -65.52 3.47 17.73
CA LYS A 12 -64.20 4.10 17.56
C LYS A 12 -63.40 4.10 18.85
N ILE A 13 -64.07 4.28 20.00
CA ILE A 13 -63.46 4.21 21.32
C ILE A 13 -63.00 2.78 21.62
N ILE A 14 -63.80 1.76 21.29
CA ILE A 14 -63.42 0.35 21.45
C ILE A 14 -62.22 0.01 20.55
N ARG A 15 -62.17 0.48 19.31
CA ARG A 15 -60.98 0.31 18.44
C ARG A 15 -59.73 0.98 19.01
N TYR A 16 -59.87 2.19 19.56
CA TYR A 16 -58.74 2.89 20.22
C TYR A 16 -58.28 2.18 21.49
N ILE A 17 -59.21 1.64 22.29
CA ILE A 17 -58.89 0.86 23.50
C ILE A 17 -58.24 -0.48 23.13
N VAL A 18 -58.72 -1.17 22.09
CA VAL A 18 -58.07 -2.40 21.59
C VAL A 18 -56.68 -2.10 21.01
N LEU A 19 -56.50 -1.00 20.27
CA LEU A 19 -55.17 -0.55 19.81
C LEU A 19 -54.24 -0.17 20.97
N LEU A 20 -54.75 0.46 22.02
CA LEU A 20 -53.99 0.79 23.22
C LEU A 20 -53.64 -0.45 24.06
N ILE A 21 -54.51 -1.45 24.11
CA ILE A 21 -54.27 -2.73 24.80
C ILE A 21 -53.27 -3.60 23.99
N VAL A 22 -53.33 -3.58 22.66
CA VAL A 22 -52.36 -4.26 21.79
C VAL A 22 -50.99 -3.53 21.78
N CYS A 23 -50.95 -2.21 21.97
CA CYS A 23 -49.70 -1.45 22.13
C CYS A 23 -49.09 -1.52 23.56
N SER A 24 -49.82 -2.04 24.55
CA SER A 24 -49.35 -2.11 25.96
C SER A 24 -48.98 -3.52 26.41
N THR A 25 -49.08 -4.53 25.54
CA THR A 25 -48.26 -5.73 25.72
C THR A 25 -46.83 -5.32 25.37
N PRO A 26 -45.86 -5.37 26.31
CA PRO A 26 -44.47 -5.39 25.91
C PRO A 26 -44.35 -6.63 25.03
N VAL A 27 -44.20 -6.43 23.71
CA VAL A 27 -43.58 -7.47 22.89
C VAL A 27 -42.23 -7.62 23.53
N LEU A 28 -42.06 -8.69 24.30
CA LEU A 28 -40.81 -9.11 24.86
C LEU A 28 -39.93 -9.40 23.66
N GLY A 29 -39.25 -8.36 23.16
CA GLY A 29 -38.32 -8.47 22.06
C GLY A 29 -37.27 -9.48 22.51
N LYS A 30 -37.30 -10.64 21.88
CA LYS A 30 -36.18 -11.57 21.94
C LYS A 30 -35.35 -11.20 20.73
N ALA A 31 -34.08 -10.83 20.95
CA ALA A 31 -33.10 -10.69 19.90
C ALA A 31 -33.25 -11.81 18.86
N THR A 32 -33.34 -11.45 17.58
CA THR A 32 -33.64 -12.38 16.49
C THR A 32 -32.57 -13.47 16.41
N LEU A 33 -32.98 -14.74 16.47
CA LEU A 33 -32.06 -15.88 16.30
C LEU A 33 -31.74 -16.07 14.81
N CYS A 34 -30.45 -16.24 14.48
CA CYS A 34 -30.00 -16.49 13.11
C CYS A 34 -30.47 -17.84 12.56
N CYS A 35 -30.57 -18.83 13.44
CA CYS A 35 -31.03 -20.18 13.12
C CYS A 35 -32.25 -20.53 13.98
N PRO A 36 -33.13 -21.43 13.51
CA PRO A 36 -34.18 -22.00 14.35
C PRO A 36 -33.59 -22.69 15.60
N GLU A 37 -34.41 -22.86 16.64
CA GLU A 37 -33.99 -23.52 17.89
C GLU A 37 -33.36 -24.91 17.59
N ASN A 38 -32.27 -25.24 18.30
CA ASN A 38 -31.43 -26.45 18.14
C ASN A 38 -30.52 -26.54 16.90
N LEU A 39 -30.43 -25.48 16.09
CA LEU A 39 -29.49 -25.41 14.97
C LEU A 39 -28.35 -24.42 15.26
N SER A 40 -27.14 -24.82 14.87
CA SER A 40 -25.92 -23.99 14.96
C SER A 40 -25.61 -23.35 13.62
N ILE A 41 -24.91 -22.21 13.66
CA ILE A 41 -24.40 -21.53 12.48
C ILE A 41 -23.24 -22.35 11.93
N VAL A 42 -23.26 -22.60 10.62
CA VAL A 42 -22.13 -23.13 9.83
C VAL A 42 -21.94 -22.28 8.59
N LYS A 43 -20.77 -22.38 7.93
CA LYS A 43 -20.48 -21.62 6.71
C LYS A 43 -21.51 -21.96 5.62
N GLY A 44 -22.40 -21.02 5.32
CA GLY A 44 -23.42 -21.15 4.26
C GLY A 44 -24.84 -21.51 4.73
N GLY A 45 -25.09 -21.70 6.03
CA GLY A 45 -26.44 -21.90 6.57
C GLY A 45 -26.47 -22.38 8.02
N CYS A 46 -27.54 -23.10 8.39
CA CYS A 46 -27.76 -23.66 9.72
C CYS A 46 -27.71 -25.19 9.69
N LEU A 47 -27.08 -25.81 10.69
CA LEU A 47 -26.94 -27.28 10.82
C LEU A 47 -27.12 -27.75 12.26
N GLU A 48 -27.69 -28.95 12.40
CA GLU A 48 -27.93 -29.59 13.69
C GLU A 48 -26.65 -30.16 14.30
N HIS A 49 -26.56 -30.13 15.64
CA HIS A 49 -25.40 -30.62 16.37
C HIS A 49 -25.08 -32.10 16.06
N GLY A 50 -23.84 -32.38 15.66
CA GLY A 50 -23.33 -33.75 15.55
C GLY A 50 -23.74 -34.54 14.29
N VAL A 51 -24.39 -33.90 13.31
CA VAL A 51 -24.78 -34.57 12.05
C VAL A 51 -23.81 -34.20 10.92
N ALA A 52 -22.96 -35.15 10.54
CA ALA A 52 -22.06 -35.02 9.38
C ALA A 52 -22.80 -35.32 8.06
N SER A 53 -23.74 -34.46 7.64
CA SER A 53 -24.37 -34.56 6.31
C SER A 53 -23.96 -33.40 5.40
N ARG A 54 -23.46 -33.71 4.21
CA ARG A 54 -22.88 -32.78 3.20
C ARG A 54 -23.86 -31.81 2.53
N ASN A 55 -25.09 -31.67 3.00
CA ASN A 55 -26.07 -30.75 2.41
C ASN A 55 -26.52 -29.73 3.46
N VAL A 56 -26.33 -28.44 3.16
CA VAL A 56 -26.82 -27.32 3.97
C VAL A 56 -28.34 -27.44 4.09
N THR A 57 -28.85 -27.68 5.30
CA THR A 57 -30.26 -28.05 5.52
C THR A 57 -31.21 -26.87 5.62
N THR A 58 -30.73 -25.68 6.02
CA THR A 58 -31.60 -24.50 6.21
C THR A 58 -30.85 -23.18 5.99
N PRO A 59 -31.44 -22.21 5.26
CA PRO A 59 -30.91 -20.85 5.19
C PRO A 59 -31.13 -20.11 6.52
N TYR A 60 -30.39 -19.03 6.72
CA TYR A 60 -30.55 -18.18 7.91
C TYR A 60 -31.95 -17.57 7.96
N ASN A 61 -32.50 -17.44 9.18
CA ASN A 61 -33.82 -16.85 9.43
C ASN A 61 -33.83 -15.31 9.33
N PHE A 62 -32.77 -14.73 8.77
CA PHE A 62 -32.53 -13.30 8.69
C PHE A 62 -31.98 -12.94 7.32
N GLY A 63 -32.68 -12.04 6.62
CA GLY A 63 -32.37 -11.68 5.24
C GLY A 63 -31.80 -10.27 5.15
N CYS A 64 -30.51 -10.16 4.80
CA CYS A 64 -29.88 -8.87 4.54
C CYS A 64 -29.73 -8.63 3.04
N LYS A 65 -30.14 -7.44 2.57
CA LYS A 65 -30.10 -7.05 1.14
C LYS A 65 -28.69 -7.02 0.55
N TYR A 66 -27.68 -6.68 1.37
CA TYR A 66 -26.29 -6.47 0.95
C TYR A 66 -25.31 -7.47 1.59
N GLY A 67 -25.83 -8.58 2.13
CA GLY A 67 -25.02 -9.59 2.83
C GLY A 67 -24.88 -9.34 4.34
N MET A 68 -24.15 -10.26 5.00
CA MET A 68 -23.98 -10.30 6.45
C MET A 68 -22.50 -10.41 6.82
N PHE A 69 -22.11 -9.75 7.91
CA PHE A 69 -20.81 -9.87 8.56
C PHE A 69 -20.95 -10.64 9.86
N LEU A 70 -20.02 -11.55 10.15
CA LEU A 70 -19.98 -12.31 11.40
C LEU A 70 -19.11 -11.58 12.43
N LEU A 71 -19.64 -11.36 13.62
CA LEU A 71 -18.92 -10.95 14.80
C LEU A 71 -18.63 -12.17 15.66
N ASP A 72 -17.36 -12.53 15.80
CA ASP A 72 -16.89 -13.66 16.59
C ASP A 72 -15.92 -13.19 17.70
N PRO A 73 -16.43 -12.98 18.93
CA PRO A 73 -15.63 -12.60 20.10
C PRO A 73 -14.43 -13.53 20.39
N SER A 74 -14.46 -14.77 19.90
CA SER A 74 -13.40 -15.74 20.12
C SER A 74 -12.23 -15.63 19.13
N ILE A 75 -12.38 -14.84 18.06
CA ILE A 75 -11.33 -14.57 17.08
C ILE A 75 -10.64 -13.23 17.38
N THR A 76 -11.41 -12.22 17.77
CA THR A 76 -10.87 -10.87 17.99
C THR A 76 -11.65 -10.15 19.10
N GLU A 77 -10.94 -9.51 20.04
CA GLU A 77 -11.56 -8.76 21.14
C GLU A 77 -12.42 -7.58 20.65
N ASN A 78 -12.14 -7.06 19.46
CA ASN A 78 -12.92 -6.02 18.79
C ASN A 78 -14.34 -6.48 18.40
N ASP A 79 -14.56 -7.78 18.27
CA ASP A 79 -15.86 -8.37 17.97
C ASP A 79 -16.70 -8.63 19.22
N ASN A 80 -16.21 -8.23 20.41
CA ASN A 80 -17.00 -8.31 21.64
C ASN A 80 -18.28 -7.50 21.48
N PHE A 81 -19.41 -8.17 21.68
CA PHE A 81 -20.72 -7.53 21.57
C PHE A 81 -21.60 -7.84 22.79
N ARG A 82 -22.51 -6.92 23.08
CA ARG A 82 -23.58 -7.08 24.07
C ARG A 82 -24.90 -6.61 23.47
N VAL A 83 -25.99 -7.15 23.99
CA VAL A 83 -27.34 -6.71 23.61
C VAL A 83 -27.93 -5.97 24.80
N ASP A 84 -28.31 -4.72 24.58
CA ASP A 84 -28.95 -3.89 25.60
C ASP A 84 -30.43 -4.25 25.76
N TYR A 85 -31.09 -3.74 26.80
CA TYR A 85 -32.51 -3.98 27.12
C TYR A 85 -33.49 -3.57 26.02
N ASN A 86 -33.05 -2.75 25.05
CA ASN A 86 -33.84 -2.33 23.89
C ASN A 86 -33.54 -3.17 22.63
N ASP A 87 -32.96 -4.38 22.79
CA ASP A 87 -32.49 -5.24 21.70
C ASP A 87 -31.51 -4.55 20.73
N VAL A 88 -30.77 -3.55 21.21
CA VAL A 88 -29.72 -2.89 20.45
C VAL A 88 -28.42 -3.66 20.67
N LEU A 89 -27.80 -4.10 19.57
CA LEU A 89 -26.48 -4.72 19.60
C LEU A 89 -25.42 -3.62 19.73
N VAL A 90 -24.59 -3.71 20.75
CA VAL A 90 -23.46 -2.80 20.99
C VAL A 90 -22.17 -3.58 20.82
N VAL A 91 -21.35 -3.18 19.84
CA VAL A 91 -20.08 -3.82 19.51
C VAL A 91 -18.94 -2.92 20.00
N GLY A 92 -18.01 -3.47 20.78
CA GLY A 92 -16.89 -2.74 21.40
C GLY A 92 -17.18 -2.14 22.79
N ASP A 93 -16.30 -1.25 23.23
CA ASP A 93 -16.29 -0.68 24.59
C ASP A 93 -17.49 0.25 24.88
N GLU A 94 -17.85 0.42 26.15
CA GLU A 94 -19.08 1.06 26.62
C GLU A 94 -19.18 2.55 26.26
N SER A 95 -18.04 3.21 26.07
CA SER A 95 -17.93 4.64 25.78
C SER A 95 -17.89 5.00 24.28
N SER A 96 -17.61 4.03 23.40
CA SER A 96 -17.39 4.26 21.95
C SER A 96 -17.98 3.16 21.03
N GLY A 97 -18.74 2.22 21.59
CA GLY A 97 -19.25 1.07 20.87
C GLY A 97 -20.30 1.40 19.80
N PHE A 98 -20.22 0.68 18.68
CA PHE A 98 -21.13 0.82 17.55
C PHE A 98 -22.49 0.21 17.90
N ARG A 99 -23.57 0.99 17.72
CA ARG A 99 -24.94 0.59 18.09
C ARG A 99 -25.73 0.19 16.84
N ILE A 100 -26.24 -1.03 16.83
CA ILE A 100 -26.98 -1.62 15.71
C ILE A 100 -28.39 -1.99 16.18
N GLY A 101 -29.41 -1.53 15.45
CA GLY A 101 -30.81 -1.82 15.74
C GLY A 101 -31.18 -3.30 15.51
N PRO A 102 -32.22 -3.80 16.18
CA PRO A 102 -32.68 -5.21 16.12
C PRO A 102 -33.04 -5.69 14.71
N GLU A 103 -33.36 -4.77 13.79
CA GLU A 103 -33.66 -5.04 12.39
C GLU A 103 -32.42 -5.26 11.51
N ARG A 104 -31.22 -5.11 12.05
CA ARG A 104 -29.95 -5.20 11.31
C ARG A 104 -28.99 -6.26 11.85
N TYR A 105 -29.41 -7.12 12.77
CA TYR A 105 -28.59 -8.24 13.20
C TYR A 105 -29.42 -9.46 13.63
N CYS A 106 -28.76 -10.60 13.70
CA CYS A 106 -29.27 -11.78 14.39
C CYS A 106 -28.17 -12.41 15.25
N ILE A 107 -28.52 -13.25 16.22
CA ILE A 107 -27.58 -13.92 17.13
C ILE A 107 -27.71 -15.43 16.97
N GLY A 108 -26.61 -16.16 17.12
CA GLY A 108 -26.65 -17.61 17.18
C GLY A 108 -25.42 -18.20 17.86
N GLU A 109 -25.37 -19.52 17.83
CA GLU A 109 -24.27 -20.32 18.34
C GLU A 109 -23.51 -20.92 17.16
N LEU A 110 -22.20 -20.67 17.10
CA LEU A 110 -21.29 -21.21 16.09
C LEU A 110 -20.63 -22.48 16.63
N SER A 111 -20.81 -23.61 15.94
CA SER A 111 -20.07 -24.85 16.23
C SER A 111 -18.81 -24.90 15.34
N ARG A 112 -17.63 -25.02 15.97
CA ARG A 112 -16.36 -25.24 15.25
C ARG A 112 -16.04 -26.72 15.13
N ASP A 113 -15.63 -27.18 13.95
CA ASP A 113 -15.12 -28.55 13.71
C ASP A 113 -15.96 -29.68 14.31
N ASN A 114 -17.30 -29.57 14.25
CA ASN A 114 -18.24 -30.51 14.88
C ASN A 114 -18.01 -30.75 16.38
N SER A 115 -17.32 -29.82 17.06
CA SER A 115 -17.14 -29.88 18.51
C SER A 115 -18.43 -29.48 19.24
N VAL A 116 -18.62 -30.04 20.44
CA VAL A 116 -19.78 -29.76 21.30
C VAL A 116 -19.75 -28.33 21.86
N ALA A 117 -18.57 -27.68 21.88
CA ALA A 117 -18.43 -26.31 22.34
C ALA A 117 -18.93 -25.32 21.27
N THR A 118 -19.95 -24.55 21.61
CA THR A 118 -20.47 -23.46 20.79
C THR A 118 -19.99 -22.10 21.29
N THR A 119 -19.72 -21.17 20.37
CA THR A 119 -19.45 -19.77 20.70
C THR A 119 -20.63 -18.91 20.31
N LYS A 120 -21.01 -17.97 21.18
CA LYS A 120 -22.06 -16.99 20.87
C LYS A 120 -21.51 -15.98 19.86
N VAL A 121 -22.19 -15.88 18.72
CA VAL A 121 -21.81 -14.99 17.61
C VAL A 121 -23.01 -14.13 17.19
N ALA A 122 -22.73 -12.99 16.57
CA ALA A 122 -23.76 -12.14 15.97
C ALA A 122 -23.49 -11.99 14.47
N MET A 123 -24.53 -12.01 13.64
CA MET A 123 -24.44 -11.65 12.24
C MET A 123 -25.12 -10.30 12.01
N VAL A 124 -24.42 -9.37 11.37
CA VAL A 124 -24.86 -7.99 11.16
C VAL A 124 -25.05 -7.71 9.67
N CYS A 125 -26.16 -7.07 9.30
CA CYS A 125 -26.41 -6.65 7.92
C CYS A 125 -25.44 -5.53 7.49
N ALA A 126 -24.83 -5.74 6.33
CA ALA A 126 -24.08 -4.70 5.63
C ALA A 126 -25.00 -3.53 5.25
N ASP A 127 -24.52 -2.29 5.45
CA ASP A 127 -25.20 -1.12 4.89
C ASP A 127 -24.89 -0.98 3.40
N GLY A 128 -25.90 -0.61 2.61
CA GLY A 128 -25.71 -0.37 1.18
C GLY A 128 -24.80 0.82 0.92
N GLU A 129 -24.91 1.87 1.75
CA GLU A 129 -24.11 3.10 1.59
C GLU A 129 -22.64 2.87 1.96
N THR A 130 -22.37 2.18 3.08
CA THR A 130 -20.99 1.88 3.51
C THR A 130 -20.30 0.88 2.58
N LEU A 131 -21.05 -0.10 2.04
CA LEU A 131 -20.54 -1.02 1.03
C LEU A 131 -20.25 -0.32 -0.30
N ALA A 132 -21.12 0.60 -0.73
CA ALA A 132 -20.89 1.40 -1.94
C ALA A 132 -19.68 2.31 -1.80
N GLN A 133 -19.51 2.96 -0.65
CA GLN A 133 -18.40 3.86 -0.36
C GLN A 133 -17.05 3.12 -0.28
N SER A 134 -17.00 1.99 0.44
CA SER A 134 -15.80 1.15 0.50
C SER A 134 -15.43 0.62 -0.89
N ASN A 135 -16.40 0.13 -1.67
CA ASN A 135 -16.18 -0.30 -3.05
C ASN A 135 -15.64 0.86 -3.92
N LEU A 136 -16.16 2.08 -3.76
CA LEU A 136 -15.67 3.25 -4.46
C LEU A 136 -14.19 3.54 -4.13
N PHE A 137 -13.79 3.47 -2.86
CA PHE A 137 -12.40 3.66 -2.45
C PHE A 137 -11.47 2.60 -3.05
N PHE A 138 -11.87 1.33 -3.06
CA PHE A 138 -11.12 0.26 -3.73
C PHE A 138 -10.97 0.51 -5.23
N ILE A 139 -12.04 0.96 -5.91
CA ILE A 139 -12.01 1.30 -7.34
C ILE A 139 -11.05 2.48 -7.59
N ILE A 140 -11.13 3.55 -6.80
CA ILE A 140 -10.26 4.73 -6.96
C ILE A 140 -8.80 4.32 -6.79
N ARG A 141 -8.44 3.65 -5.68
CA ARG A 141 -7.07 3.18 -5.42
C ARG A 141 -6.58 2.28 -6.58
N GLY A 142 -7.43 1.36 -7.04
CA GLY A 142 -7.12 0.43 -8.12
C GLY A 142 -6.86 1.12 -9.47
N VAL A 143 -7.72 2.08 -9.84
CA VAL A 143 -7.55 2.89 -11.07
C VAL A 143 -6.27 3.73 -11.01
N CYS A 144 -6.00 4.38 -9.86
CA CYS A 144 -4.74 5.11 -9.67
C CYS A 144 -3.52 4.20 -9.84
N ALA A 145 -3.54 2.99 -9.27
CA ALA A 145 -2.48 2.00 -9.42
C ALA A 145 -2.28 1.59 -10.89
N VAL A 146 -3.36 1.33 -11.66
CA VAL A 146 -3.28 1.01 -13.10
C VAL A 146 -2.65 2.16 -13.88
N ILE A 147 -3.08 3.40 -13.63
CA ILE A 147 -2.50 4.58 -14.27
C ILE A 147 -0.99 4.64 -13.96
N SER A 148 -0.61 4.46 -12.70
CA SER A 148 0.80 4.40 -12.31
C SER A 148 1.59 3.32 -13.03
N VAL A 149 1.04 2.10 -13.18
CA VAL A 149 1.69 1.01 -13.92
C VAL A 149 1.99 1.41 -15.35
N VAL A 150 1.05 2.07 -16.05
CA VAL A 150 1.26 2.55 -17.43
C VAL A 150 2.45 3.52 -17.51
N PHE A 151 2.51 4.51 -16.62
CA PHE A 151 3.61 5.48 -16.59
C PHE A 151 4.96 4.86 -16.16
N LEU A 152 4.94 3.87 -15.26
CA LEU A 152 6.14 3.10 -14.89
C LEU A 152 6.65 2.27 -16.06
N LEU A 153 5.77 1.62 -16.84
CA LEU A 153 6.15 0.89 -18.04
C LEU A 153 6.80 1.81 -19.09
N ILE A 154 6.24 3.00 -19.32
CA ILE A 154 6.84 4.01 -20.19
C ILE A 154 8.24 4.38 -19.67
N THR A 155 8.38 4.62 -18.36
CA THR A 155 9.66 4.93 -17.73
C THR A 155 10.69 3.82 -17.94
N ILE A 156 10.30 2.55 -17.74
CA ILE A 156 11.16 1.38 -17.97
C ILE A 156 11.62 1.34 -19.43
N VAL A 157 10.69 1.46 -20.37
CA VAL A 157 11.00 1.47 -21.81
C VAL A 157 11.98 2.59 -22.18
N CYS A 158 11.79 3.80 -21.64
CA CYS A 158 12.73 4.90 -21.85
C CYS A 158 14.14 4.56 -21.34
N TYR A 159 14.28 3.99 -20.14
CA TYR A 159 15.58 3.59 -19.60
C TYR A 159 16.25 2.48 -20.43
N LEU A 160 15.47 1.54 -20.97
CA LEU A 160 16.00 0.45 -21.80
C LEU A 160 16.53 0.97 -23.15
N ILE A 161 15.83 1.92 -23.78
CA ILE A 161 16.21 2.51 -25.07
C ILE A 161 17.37 3.50 -24.92
N LEU A 162 17.51 4.15 -23.76
CA LEU A 162 18.48 5.20 -23.50
C LEU A 162 19.63 4.67 -22.60
N PRO A 163 20.69 4.02 -23.15
CA PRO A 163 21.89 3.67 -22.40
C PRO A 163 22.52 4.83 -21.64
N GLU A 164 22.34 6.07 -22.09
CA GLU A 164 22.87 7.27 -21.43
C GLU A 164 22.26 7.51 -20.04
N LEU A 165 21.13 6.85 -19.73
CA LEU A 165 20.47 6.87 -18.42
C LEU A 165 20.79 5.65 -17.56
N ARG A 166 21.59 4.68 -18.07
CA ARG A 166 21.89 3.41 -17.39
C ARG A 166 23.30 3.37 -16.80
N ASP A 167 23.73 4.47 -16.20
CA ASP A 167 24.85 4.47 -15.25
C ASP A 167 24.51 3.61 -14.02
N LEU A 168 25.46 3.36 -13.12
CA LEU A 168 25.21 2.55 -11.91
C LEU A 168 23.96 3.03 -11.14
N GLN A 169 23.84 4.35 -10.97
CA GLN A 169 22.71 4.99 -10.30
C GLN A 169 21.39 4.73 -11.05
N GLY A 170 21.40 4.89 -12.37
CA GLY A 170 20.25 4.64 -13.23
C GLY A 170 19.85 3.17 -13.28
N LYS A 171 20.78 2.22 -13.20
CA LYS A 171 20.49 0.79 -13.07
C LYS A 171 19.77 0.49 -11.75
N CYS A 172 20.25 1.03 -10.62
CA CYS A 172 19.57 0.90 -9.34
C CYS A 172 18.16 1.52 -9.38
N MET A 173 18.03 2.69 -9.99
CA MET A 173 16.73 3.35 -10.16
C MET A 173 15.78 2.55 -11.04
N LEU A 174 16.28 1.95 -12.12
CA LEU A 174 15.50 1.07 -13.00
C LEU A 174 14.97 -0.14 -12.24
N CYS A 175 15.80 -0.79 -11.39
CA CYS A 175 15.34 -1.88 -10.54
C CYS A 175 14.28 -1.43 -9.53
N ALA A 176 14.39 -0.23 -8.96
CA ALA A 176 13.35 0.36 -8.11
C ALA A 176 12.02 0.53 -8.89
N VAL A 177 12.08 1.13 -10.08
CA VAL A 177 10.90 1.37 -10.95
C VAL A 177 10.25 0.05 -11.37
N ILE A 178 11.02 -0.98 -11.73
CA ILE A 178 10.51 -2.32 -12.03
C ILE A 178 9.81 -2.92 -10.81
N SER A 179 10.42 -2.81 -9.63
CA SER A 179 9.84 -3.33 -8.39
C SER A 179 8.50 -2.69 -8.08
N LEU A 180 8.42 -1.36 -8.17
CA LEU A 180 7.17 -0.62 -7.97
C LEU A 180 6.13 -0.97 -9.03
N CYS A 181 6.53 -1.14 -10.30
CA CYS A 181 5.63 -1.50 -11.39
C CYS A 181 4.96 -2.85 -11.15
N VAL A 182 5.74 -3.88 -10.79
CA VAL A 182 5.19 -5.22 -10.53
C VAL A 182 4.35 -5.23 -9.24
N GLY A 183 4.80 -4.52 -8.20
CA GLY A 183 4.05 -4.36 -6.95
C GLY A 183 2.69 -3.70 -7.16
N PHE A 184 2.63 -2.58 -7.89
CA PHE A 184 1.38 -1.88 -8.19
C PHE A 184 0.49 -2.64 -9.17
N PHE A 185 1.07 -3.40 -10.10
CA PHE A 185 0.30 -4.29 -10.96
C PHE A 185 -0.42 -5.36 -10.12
N ALA A 186 0.29 -6.06 -9.25
CA ALA A 186 -0.31 -7.04 -8.35
C ALA A 186 -1.35 -6.42 -7.41
N LEU A 187 -1.06 -5.22 -6.89
CA LEU A 187 -2.00 -4.46 -6.05
C LEU A 187 -3.28 -4.07 -6.81
N SER A 188 -3.17 -3.68 -8.07
CA SER A 188 -4.33 -3.31 -8.90
C SER A 188 -5.28 -4.49 -9.15
N ILE A 189 -4.74 -5.71 -9.31
CA ILE A 189 -5.53 -6.95 -9.45
C ILE A 189 -6.39 -7.16 -8.20
N VAL A 190 -5.79 -7.00 -7.02
CA VAL A 190 -6.48 -7.16 -5.72
C VAL A 190 -7.52 -6.06 -5.52
N GLN A 191 -7.18 -4.79 -5.75
CA GLN A 191 -8.06 -3.65 -5.46
C GLN A 191 -9.25 -3.55 -6.40
N LEU A 192 -9.07 -3.84 -7.69
CA LEU A 192 -10.16 -3.80 -8.66
C LEU A 192 -11.07 -5.03 -8.57
N ARG A 193 -10.77 -5.99 -7.69
CA ARG A 193 -11.42 -7.31 -7.64
C ARG A 193 -11.56 -7.87 -9.05
N ALA A 194 -10.46 -7.85 -9.81
CA ALA A 194 -10.45 -8.23 -11.23
C ALA A 194 -11.00 -9.65 -11.46
N PHE A 195 -11.03 -10.46 -10.41
CA PHE A 195 -11.74 -11.73 -10.32
C PHE A 195 -12.79 -11.65 -9.21
N ASP A 196 -14.05 -11.93 -9.53
CA ASP A 196 -15.16 -11.90 -8.57
C ASP A 196 -14.93 -12.82 -7.36
N HIS A 197 -14.18 -13.90 -7.56
CA HIS A 197 -13.77 -14.85 -6.52
C HIS A 197 -12.29 -15.20 -6.72
N ILE A 198 -11.41 -14.56 -5.96
CA ILE A 198 -10.00 -14.96 -5.86
C ILE A 198 -9.95 -16.12 -4.86
N ASP A 199 -9.44 -17.27 -5.28
CA ASP A 199 -9.23 -18.41 -4.38
C ASP A 199 -8.14 -18.09 -3.34
N ASP A 200 -8.22 -18.73 -2.17
CA ASP A 200 -7.31 -18.48 -1.05
C ASP A 200 -5.83 -18.61 -1.46
N SER A 201 -5.51 -19.55 -2.37
CA SER A 201 -4.12 -19.75 -2.82
C SER A 201 -3.64 -18.59 -3.69
N SER A 202 -4.43 -18.16 -4.68
CA SER A 202 -4.10 -16.98 -5.49
C SER A 202 -4.02 -15.71 -4.64
N CYS A 203 -4.87 -15.58 -3.62
CA CYS A 203 -4.86 -14.46 -2.69
C CYS A 203 -3.53 -14.39 -1.89
N VAL A 204 -3.05 -15.54 -1.40
CA VAL A 204 -1.73 -15.65 -0.74
C VAL A 204 -0.59 -15.31 -1.72
N ILE A 205 -0.62 -15.86 -2.94
CA ILE A 205 0.41 -15.61 -3.96
C ILE A 205 0.50 -14.11 -4.28
N LEU A 206 -0.65 -13.46 -4.53
CA LEU A 206 -0.71 -12.02 -4.80
C LEU A 206 -0.22 -11.21 -3.60
N GLY A 207 -0.63 -11.57 -2.38
CA GLY A 207 -0.19 -10.88 -1.16
C GLY A 207 1.32 -10.96 -0.94
N VAL A 208 1.92 -12.14 -1.14
CA VAL A 208 3.37 -12.35 -1.04
C VAL A 208 4.11 -11.61 -2.17
N MET A 209 3.56 -11.61 -3.38
CA MET A 209 4.11 -10.82 -4.49
C MET A 209 4.13 -9.33 -4.15
N ILE A 210 2.99 -8.75 -3.73
CA ILE A 210 2.88 -7.35 -3.34
C ILE A 210 3.93 -7.03 -2.27
N TYR A 211 4.05 -7.89 -1.25
CA TYR A 211 5.03 -7.72 -0.17
C TYR A 211 6.48 -7.66 -0.67
N ILE A 212 6.91 -8.67 -1.45
CA ILE A 212 8.29 -8.75 -1.95
C ILE A 212 8.61 -7.55 -2.83
N TRP A 213 7.75 -7.25 -3.80
CA TRP A 213 8.02 -6.20 -4.79
C TRP A 213 7.97 -4.80 -4.21
N LEU A 214 7.04 -4.51 -3.30
CA LEU A 214 7.01 -3.21 -2.61
C LEU A 214 8.20 -3.04 -1.66
N LEU A 215 8.60 -4.09 -0.91
CA LEU A 215 9.81 -4.01 -0.09
C LEU A 215 11.07 -3.83 -0.94
N SER A 216 11.22 -4.59 -2.03
CA SER A 216 12.33 -4.42 -2.97
C SER A 216 12.43 -3.00 -3.48
N PHE A 217 11.32 -2.32 -3.77
CA PHE A 217 11.32 -0.91 -4.13
C PHE A 217 11.98 -0.04 -3.03
N PHE A 218 11.61 -0.22 -1.76
CA PHE A 218 12.23 0.52 -0.65
C PHE A 218 13.71 0.24 -0.46
N PHE A 219 14.11 -1.03 -0.54
CA PHE A 219 15.53 -1.40 -0.47
C PHE A 219 16.33 -0.83 -1.65
N TRP A 220 15.75 -0.79 -2.87
CA TRP A 220 16.39 -0.13 -4.01
C TRP A 220 16.48 1.39 -3.84
N LEU A 221 15.47 2.03 -3.25
CA LEU A 221 15.57 3.44 -2.88
C LEU A 221 16.66 3.68 -1.83
N ASN A 222 16.84 2.76 -0.89
CA ASN A 222 17.93 2.81 0.07
C ASN A 222 19.31 2.70 -0.59
N VAL A 223 19.46 1.78 -1.54
CA VAL A 223 20.67 1.67 -2.37
C VAL A 223 20.93 2.97 -3.14
N VAL A 224 19.89 3.58 -3.73
CA VAL A 224 19.97 4.88 -4.43
C VAL A 224 20.48 5.98 -3.50
N SER A 225 19.92 6.07 -2.29
CA SER A 225 20.37 7.02 -1.26
C SER A 225 21.79 6.77 -0.81
N PHE A 226 22.16 5.50 -0.61
CA PHE A 226 23.50 5.09 -0.19
C PHE A 226 24.53 5.41 -1.27
N ASN A 227 24.23 5.13 -2.54
CA ASN A 227 25.15 5.40 -3.63
C ASN A 227 25.40 6.91 -3.79
N LEU A 228 24.35 7.73 -3.65
CA LEU A 228 24.49 9.19 -3.60
C LEU A 228 25.34 9.64 -2.40
N TRP A 229 25.02 9.16 -1.19
CA TRP A 229 25.77 9.47 0.01
C TRP A 229 27.25 9.09 -0.14
N ARG A 230 27.54 7.90 -0.65
CA ARG A 230 28.90 7.43 -0.93
C ARG A 230 29.62 8.38 -1.89
N SER A 231 28.98 8.76 -3.00
CA SER A 231 29.59 9.64 -4.01
C SER A 231 29.99 11.03 -3.48
N VAL A 232 29.30 11.52 -2.43
CA VAL A 232 29.56 12.84 -1.82
C VAL A 232 30.43 12.73 -0.57
N VAL A 233 30.18 11.73 0.27
CA VAL A 233 30.73 11.63 1.62
C VAL A 233 31.95 10.73 1.67
N ALA A 234 31.88 9.55 1.06
CA ALA A 234 32.90 8.52 1.12
C ALA A 234 33.62 8.40 -0.23
N ARG A 235 34.67 9.20 -0.43
CA ARG A 235 35.62 9.05 -1.58
C ARG A 235 36.49 7.79 -1.47
N ALA A 236 35.99 6.70 -0.88
CA ALA A 236 36.77 5.51 -0.55
C ALA A 236 36.61 4.41 -1.62
N ARG A 237 37.77 3.85 -2.02
CA ARG A 237 38.06 2.77 -3.00
C ARG A 237 37.18 2.75 -4.26
N ARG A 238 37.85 2.88 -5.42
CA ARG A 238 37.29 2.63 -6.77
C ARG A 238 36.93 1.14 -6.89
N PHE A 239 35.80 0.73 -6.31
CA PHE A 239 35.15 -0.52 -6.68
C PHE A 239 34.64 -0.39 -8.11
N GLU A 240 34.83 -1.45 -8.88
CA GLU A 240 34.27 -1.53 -10.23
C GLU A 240 32.74 -1.50 -10.15
N GLU A 241 32.09 -0.72 -11.02
CA GLU A 241 30.63 -0.53 -10.99
C GLU A 241 29.87 -1.86 -11.03
N ARG A 242 30.41 -2.85 -11.75
CA ARG A 242 29.81 -4.18 -11.88
C ARG A 242 29.78 -4.94 -10.55
N GLN A 243 30.87 -4.90 -9.78
CA GLN A 243 30.95 -5.55 -8.48
C GLN A 243 29.99 -4.88 -7.49
N LEU A 244 29.95 -3.55 -7.51
CA LEU A 244 29.09 -2.76 -6.64
C LEU A 244 27.61 -3.01 -6.92
N PHE A 245 27.21 -3.07 -8.20
CA PHE A 245 25.85 -3.43 -8.59
C PHE A 245 25.47 -4.85 -8.11
N GLY A 246 26.42 -5.79 -8.11
CA GLY A 246 26.22 -7.14 -7.56
C GLY A 246 25.87 -7.13 -6.08
N PHE A 247 26.65 -6.40 -5.26
CA PHE A 247 26.36 -6.26 -3.82
C PHE A 247 25.02 -5.55 -3.56
N TYR A 248 24.73 -4.49 -4.31
CA TYR A 248 23.47 -3.77 -4.22
C TYR A 248 22.27 -4.66 -4.57
N SER A 249 22.39 -5.48 -5.62
CA SER A 249 21.35 -6.42 -6.03
C SER A 249 21.14 -7.52 -4.98
N ALA A 250 22.22 -8.08 -4.43
CA ALA A 250 22.13 -9.09 -3.38
C ALA A 250 21.40 -8.55 -2.13
N TYR A 251 21.65 -7.29 -1.76
CA TYR A 251 20.96 -6.62 -0.66
C TYR A 251 19.48 -6.35 -0.99
N ALA A 252 19.19 -5.69 -2.10
CA ALA A 252 17.83 -5.19 -2.39
C ALA A 252 16.84 -6.26 -2.86
N TRP A 253 17.31 -7.37 -3.43
CA TRP A 253 16.49 -8.55 -3.72
C TRP A 253 16.51 -9.56 -2.58
N GLY A 254 17.67 -9.77 -1.95
CA GLY A 254 17.85 -10.79 -0.92
C GLY A 254 17.06 -10.48 0.35
N CYS A 255 17.13 -9.24 0.86
CA CYS A 255 16.46 -8.88 2.11
C CYS A 255 14.93 -9.09 2.05
N PRO A 256 14.20 -8.61 1.03
CA PRO A 256 12.76 -8.90 0.87
C PRO A 256 12.43 -10.38 0.77
N LEU A 257 13.25 -11.17 0.06
CA LEU A 257 13.04 -12.61 -0.07
C LEU A 257 13.25 -13.35 1.25
N VAL A 258 14.27 -12.96 2.03
CA VAL A 258 14.49 -13.53 3.37
C VAL A 258 13.33 -13.19 4.30
N LEU A 259 12.88 -11.93 4.32
CA LEU A 259 11.73 -11.52 5.12
C LEU A 259 10.45 -12.25 4.70
N ALA A 260 10.23 -12.43 3.40
CA ALA A 260 9.12 -13.22 2.89
C ALA A 260 9.22 -14.70 3.28
N GLY A 261 10.43 -15.28 3.26
CA GLY A 261 10.67 -16.62 3.75
C GLY A 261 10.34 -16.79 5.23
N ILE A 262 10.71 -15.81 6.08
CA ILE A 262 10.33 -15.79 7.50
C ILE A 262 8.81 -15.72 7.65
N MET A 263 8.15 -14.83 6.91
CA MET A 263 6.69 -14.72 6.91
C MET A 263 6.02 -16.06 6.55
N LEU A 264 6.45 -16.71 5.47
CA LEU A 264 5.89 -18.00 5.04
C LEU A 264 6.18 -19.12 6.04
N ALA A 265 7.38 -19.13 6.65
CA ALA A 265 7.74 -20.10 7.68
C ALA A 265 6.88 -19.95 8.95
N LEU A 266 6.51 -18.72 9.32
CA LEU A 266 5.60 -18.48 10.44
C LEU A 266 4.15 -18.86 10.10
N GLN A 267 3.74 -18.66 8.85
CA GLN A 267 2.38 -19.00 8.41
C GLN A 267 2.15 -20.51 8.30
N TYR A 268 3.08 -21.25 7.70
CA TYR A 268 2.99 -22.70 7.53
C TYR A 268 3.73 -23.51 8.62
N GLY A 269 4.28 -22.83 9.61
CA GLY A 269 4.93 -23.45 10.75
C GLY A 269 3.94 -24.08 11.74
N PRO A 270 4.44 -24.74 12.79
CA PRO A 270 3.61 -25.44 13.77
C PRO A 270 2.65 -24.52 14.55
N ALA A 271 2.93 -23.21 14.61
CA ALA A 271 2.05 -22.22 15.21
C ALA A 271 0.87 -21.82 14.31
N GLY A 272 0.94 -22.07 13.00
CA GLY A 272 -0.15 -21.84 12.05
C GLY A 272 -0.65 -20.40 12.00
N HIS A 273 0.24 -19.40 12.06
CA HIS A 273 -0.17 -18.00 12.11
C HIS A 273 -0.87 -17.57 10.81
N LYS A 274 -2.01 -16.90 10.95
CA LYS A 274 -2.78 -16.35 9.83
C LYS A 274 -2.22 -15.00 9.40
N ILE A 275 -1.13 -14.99 8.63
CA ILE A 275 -0.40 -13.75 8.28
C ILE A 275 -0.90 -13.13 6.98
N VAL A 276 -0.98 -13.89 5.88
CA VAL A 276 -1.41 -13.42 4.55
C VAL A 276 -2.60 -14.22 4.04
N GLY A 277 -3.54 -13.56 3.35
CA GLY A 277 -4.58 -14.24 2.56
C GLY A 277 -5.75 -14.80 3.35
N HIS A 278 -5.98 -14.32 4.58
CA HIS A 278 -7.12 -14.75 5.41
C HIS A 278 -8.28 -13.77 5.36
N GLU A 279 -8.06 -12.50 5.71
CA GLU A 279 -9.10 -11.45 5.67
C GLU A 279 -9.03 -10.60 4.40
N LYS A 280 -7.80 -10.44 3.89
CA LYS A 280 -7.49 -9.69 2.68
C LYS A 280 -6.28 -10.31 2.00
N CYS A 281 -6.10 -10.03 0.71
CA CYS A 281 -4.94 -10.48 -0.07
C CYS A 281 -3.69 -9.63 0.20
N PHE A 282 -3.40 -9.43 1.50
CA PHE A 282 -2.21 -8.78 2.04
C PHE A 282 -2.06 -9.13 3.53
N LEU A 283 -1.03 -8.60 4.20
CA LEU A 283 -0.85 -8.76 5.64
C LEU A 283 -2.00 -8.09 6.40
N GLY A 284 -2.48 -8.74 7.47
CA GLY A 284 -3.50 -8.22 8.39
C GLY A 284 -2.96 -7.87 9.78
N GLY A 285 -3.64 -6.93 10.45
CA GLY A 285 -3.40 -6.56 11.85
C GLY A 285 -1.95 -6.23 12.21
N TRP A 286 -1.49 -6.75 13.36
CA TRP A 286 -0.16 -6.51 13.91
C TRP A 286 0.99 -6.99 12.99
N TRP A 287 0.75 -8.02 12.18
CA TRP A 287 1.75 -8.55 11.26
C TRP A 287 2.12 -7.55 10.17
N SER A 288 1.14 -6.77 9.66
CA SER A 288 1.40 -5.69 8.70
C SER A 288 2.31 -4.63 9.29
N PHE A 289 2.08 -4.25 10.55
CA PHE A 289 2.93 -3.28 11.23
C PHE A 289 4.36 -3.80 11.37
N THR A 290 4.53 -4.99 11.94
CA THR A 290 5.85 -5.50 12.32
C THR A 290 6.69 -5.93 11.12
N MET A 291 6.10 -6.64 10.15
CA MET A 291 6.84 -7.23 9.03
C MET A 291 6.95 -6.33 7.81
N PHE A 292 6.12 -5.29 7.69
CA PHE A 292 6.09 -4.41 6.53
C PHE A 292 6.36 -2.95 6.90
N TYR A 293 5.45 -2.31 7.64
CA TYR A 293 5.55 -0.87 7.93
C TYR A 293 6.76 -0.50 8.79
N ALA A 294 7.10 -1.29 9.81
CA ALA A 294 8.28 -1.07 10.65
C ALA A 294 9.58 -1.19 9.83
N VAL A 295 9.66 -2.17 8.93
CA VAL A 295 10.81 -2.36 8.04
C VAL A 295 10.98 -1.14 7.12
N ILE A 296 9.88 -0.68 6.51
CA ILE A 296 9.88 0.53 5.68
C ILE A 296 10.28 1.76 6.50
N GLY A 297 9.75 1.90 7.72
CA GLY A 297 10.08 3.00 8.63
C GLY A 297 11.57 3.07 8.94
N ILE A 298 12.20 1.93 9.26
CA ILE A 298 13.65 1.84 9.48
C ILE A 298 14.43 2.28 8.23
N ILE A 299 14.02 1.84 7.05
CA ILE A 299 14.65 2.23 5.78
C ILE A 299 14.50 3.73 5.52
N LEU A 300 13.32 4.31 5.77
CA LEU A 300 13.07 5.73 5.60
C LEU A 300 13.90 6.59 6.56
N ILE A 301 14.10 6.13 7.80
CA ILE A 301 14.98 6.79 8.78
C ILE A 301 16.43 6.74 8.27
N ALA A 302 16.90 5.57 7.83
CA ALA A 302 18.24 5.43 7.27
C ALA A 302 18.47 6.35 6.05
N ASN A 303 17.49 6.44 5.14
CA ASN A 303 17.52 7.34 4.00
C ASN A 303 17.58 8.81 4.43
N SER A 304 16.77 9.20 5.42
CA SER A 304 16.74 10.56 5.95
C SER A 304 18.10 10.98 6.52
N ILE A 305 18.76 10.09 7.27
CA ILE A 305 20.10 10.33 7.81
C ILE A 305 21.11 10.50 6.67
N MET A 306 21.11 9.60 5.68
CA MET A 306 22.02 9.67 4.53
C MET A 306 21.83 10.96 3.72
N TYR A 307 20.59 11.35 3.43
CA TYR A 307 20.30 12.61 2.74
C TYR A 307 20.69 13.83 3.57
N GLY A 308 20.41 13.83 4.88
CA GLY A 308 20.81 14.91 5.79
C GLY A 308 22.31 15.16 5.78
N ILE A 309 23.12 14.10 5.92
CA ILE A 309 24.58 14.19 5.88
C ILE A 309 25.06 14.66 4.50
N THR A 310 24.47 14.14 3.42
CA THR A 310 24.81 14.50 2.04
C THR A 310 24.55 15.99 1.77
N CYS A 311 23.36 16.48 2.14
CA CYS A 311 22.98 17.88 2.02
C CYS A 311 23.91 18.79 2.84
N TRP A 312 24.20 18.42 4.09
CA TRP A 312 25.10 19.17 4.95
C TRP A 312 26.50 19.30 4.33
N LYS A 313 27.05 18.20 3.81
CA LYS A 313 28.38 18.20 3.18
C LYS A 313 28.42 19.02 1.89
N LEU A 314 27.35 18.98 1.08
CA LEU A 314 27.21 19.81 -0.13
C LEU A 314 27.01 21.30 0.19
N TRP A 315 26.32 21.63 1.28
CA TRP A 315 26.08 23.00 1.73
C TRP A 315 27.36 23.61 2.32
N LYS A 316 27.96 22.96 3.32
CA LYS A 316 29.16 23.44 4.05
C LYS A 316 30.37 23.67 3.15
N GLY A 317 30.30 23.19 1.91
CA GLY A 317 31.20 23.57 0.84
C GLY A 317 32.37 22.60 0.80
N MET A 318 32.41 21.82 -0.27
CA MET A 318 33.68 21.28 -0.74
C MET A 318 34.48 22.48 -1.28
N GLN A 319 35.18 23.19 -0.41
CA GLN A 319 36.01 24.36 -0.78
C GLN A 319 37.08 24.01 -1.82
N ASN A 320 37.38 22.71 -1.97
CA ASN A 320 38.39 22.17 -2.88
C ASN A 320 37.78 21.46 -4.12
N ILE A 321 36.53 21.74 -4.49
CA ILE A 321 35.93 21.19 -5.72
C ILE A 321 35.53 22.30 -6.67
N VAL A 322 35.94 22.15 -7.93
CA VAL A 322 35.53 22.98 -9.08
C VAL A 322 34.02 23.26 -9.00
N ASP A 323 33.66 24.54 -9.10
CA ASP A 323 32.29 25.03 -8.89
C ASP A 323 31.25 24.30 -9.75
N ILE A 324 31.66 23.78 -10.91
CA ILE A 324 30.82 23.04 -11.86
C ILE A 324 30.46 21.65 -11.34
N LYS A 325 31.45 20.86 -10.87
CA LYS A 325 31.21 19.57 -10.20
C LYS A 325 30.33 19.72 -8.96
N ARG A 326 30.51 20.79 -8.19
CA ARG A 326 29.63 21.11 -7.05
C ARG A 326 28.19 21.38 -7.48
N ARG A 327 27.95 22.11 -8.58
CA ARG A 327 26.60 22.37 -9.12
C ARG A 327 25.93 21.11 -9.63
N SER A 328 26.64 20.25 -10.37
CA SER A 328 26.12 18.95 -10.84
C SER A 328 25.70 18.05 -9.68
N MET A 329 26.55 17.91 -8.65
CA MET A 329 26.24 17.09 -7.47
C MET A 329 25.06 17.64 -6.66
N LYS A 330 24.92 18.98 -6.53
CA LYS A 330 23.74 19.60 -5.92
C LYS A 330 22.47 19.31 -6.72
N TYR A 331 22.52 19.36 -8.05
CA TYR A 331 21.39 19.03 -8.91
C TYR A 331 20.96 17.56 -8.73
N LYS A 332 21.91 16.62 -8.83
CA LYS A 332 21.66 15.18 -8.60
C LYS A 332 21.07 14.96 -7.20
N CYS A 333 21.66 15.56 -6.17
CA CYS A 333 21.15 15.47 -4.80
C CYS A 333 19.74 16.04 -4.67
N CYS A 334 19.43 17.18 -5.27
CA CYS A 334 18.09 17.79 -5.22
C CYS A 334 17.06 16.91 -5.95
N MET A 335 17.42 16.33 -7.09
CA MET A 335 16.55 15.42 -7.83
C MET A 335 16.21 14.17 -7.01
N TYR A 336 17.21 13.49 -6.43
CA TYR A 336 16.98 12.30 -5.60
C TYR A 336 16.33 12.63 -4.25
N LEU A 337 16.60 13.80 -3.69
CA LEU A 337 15.90 14.26 -2.49
C LEU A 337 14.42 14.52 -2.77
N LYS A 338 14.07 15.15 -3.90
CA LYS A 338 12.66 15.32 -4.32
C LYS A 338 11.97 13.97 -4.47
N LEU A 339 12.65 13.02 -5.11
CA LEU A 339 12.17 11.65 -5.23
C LEU A 339 11.89 11.02 -3.87
N PHE A 340 12.86 11.10 -2.95
CA PHE A 340 12.72 10.60 -1.58
C PHE A 340 11.63 11.31 -0.79
N LEU A 341 11.46 12.62 -0.93
CA LEU A 341 10.39 13.34 -0.23
C LEU A 341 9.02 12.91 -0.74
N ILE A 342 8.86 12.77 -2.06
CA ILE A 342 7.60 12.30 -2.65
C ILE A 342 7.28 10.86 -2.20
N SER A 343 8.26 9.95 -2.27
CA SER A 343 8.08 8.55 -1.84
C SER A 343 8.10 8.35 -0.32
N GLY A 344 8.75 9.22 0.43
CA GLY A 344 8.91 9.08 1.87
C GLY A 344 7.73 9.66 2.62
N LEU A 345 7.26 10.84 2.22
CA LEU A 345 6.13 11.51 2.89
C LEU A 345 4.83 10.75 2.70
N THR A 346 4.56 10.25 1.49
CA THR A 346 3.37 9.43 1.21
C THR A 346 3.33 8.19 2.10
N TRP A 347 4.46 7.53 2.28
CA TRP A 347 4.54 6.34 3.12
C TRP A 347 4.57 6.62 4.62
N ILE A 348 5.02 7.82 5.04
CA ILE A 348 4.80 8.28 6.41
C ILE A 348 3.30 8.43 6.67
N PHE A 349 2.53 9.00 5.74
CA PHE A 349 1.08 9.08 5.87
C PHE A 349 0.42 7.70 5.92
N GLU A 350 0.87 6.74 5.10
CA GLU A 350 0.40 5.35 5.18
C GLU A 350 0.64 4.72 6.57
N ILE A 351 1.84 4.91 7.14
CA ILE A 351 2.16 4.41 8.48
C ILE A 351 1.26 5.06 9.54
N ILE A 352 1.03 6.38 9.44
CA ILE A 352 0.13 7.10 10.34
C ILE A 352 -1.31 6.58 10.19
N SER A 353 -1.80 6.41 8.97
CA SER A 353 -3.14 5.88 8.71
C SER A 353 -3.36 4.50 9.34
N MET A 354 -2.33 3.65 9.32
CA MET A 354 -2.36 2.33 9.92
C MET A 354 -2.39 2.38 11.46
N VAL A 355 -1.69 3.33 12.07
CA VAL A 355 -1.59 3.44 13.54
C VAL A 355 -2.82 4.10 14.17
N PHE A 356 -3.43 5.07 13.49
CA PHE A 356 -4.50 5.89 14.08
C PHE A 356 -5.92 5.41 13.76
N GLU A 357 -6.10 4.36 12.94
CA GLU A 357 -7.39 3.71 12.62
C GLU A 357 -8.56 4.70 12.38
N THR A 358 -8.30 5.83 11.72
CA THR A 358 -9.34 6.83 11.41
C THR A 358 -10.07 6.53 10.10
N SER A 359 -11.25 7.13 9.91
CA SER A 359 -12.12 6.91 8.75
C SER A 359 -11.38 7.05 7.41
N GLU A 360 -11.62 6.13 6.46
CA GLU A 360 -10.92 6.07 5.17
C GLU A 360 -11.04 7.37 4.35
N GLU A 361 -12.08 8.18 4.56
CA GLU A 361 -12.28 9.49 3.94
C GLU A 361 -11.11 10.46 4.17
N TYR A 362 -10.48 10.43 5.34
CA TYR A 362 -9.39 11.34 5.68
C TYR A 362 -8.10 11.03 4.93
N TRP A 363 -7.91 9.75 4.56
CA TRP A 363 -6.69 9.26 3.92
C TRP A 363 -6.83 9.17 2.40
N LEU A 364 -8.04 9.31 1.84
CA LEU A 364 -8.26 9.21 0.40
C LEU A 364 -7.30 10.09 -0.42
N PHE A 365 -7.08 11.33 0.02
CA PHE A 365 -6.17 12.25 -0.68
C PHE A 365 -4.71 11.72 -0.69
N THR A 366 -4.21 11.24 0.45
CA THR A 366 -2.86 10.68 0.55
C THR A 366 -2.74 9.38 -0.23
N ASP A 367 -3.77 8.54 -0.20
CA ASP A 367 -3.83 7.27 -0.91
C ASP A 367 -3.85 7.47 -2.43
N VAL A 368 -4.54 8.52 -2.92
CA VAL A 368 -4.53 8.88 -4.34
C VAL A 368 -3.14 9.32 -4.77
N ILE A 369 -2.44 10.13 -3.97
CA ILE A 369 -1.05 10.53 -4.27
C ILE A 369 -0.14 9.30 -4.29
N ASN A 370 -0.27 8.42 -3.30
CA ASN A 370 0.50 7.17 -3.23
C ASN A 370 0.17 6.24 -4.41
N GLY A 371 -1.11 6.11 -4.77
CA GLY A 371 -1.56 5.36 -5.93
C GLY A 371 -1.05 5.91 -7.25
N LEU A 372 -0.80 7.23 -7.34
CA LEU A 372 -0.22 7.92 -8.50
C LEU A 372 1.31 8.04 -8.48
N GLN A 373 1.99 7.33 -7.58
CA GLN A 373 3.44 7.36 -7.43
C GLN A 373 4.20 7.05 -8.73
N GLY A 374 3.65 6.20 -9.60
CA GLY A 374 4.22 5.90 -10.91
C GLY A 374 4.22 7.08 -11.86
N VAL A 375 3.17 7.91 -11.82
CA VAL A 375 3.10 9.17 -12.59
C VAL A 375 4.17 10.15 -12.09
N LEU A 376 4.31 10.29 -10.77
CA LEU A 376 5.31 11.17 -10.16
C LEU A 376 6.74 10.74 -10.50
N MET A 377 7.01 9.43 -10.50
CA MET A 377 8.27 8.84 -10.93
C MET A 377 8.58 9.18 -12.39
N PHE A 378 7.62 9.00 -13.31
CA PHE A 378 7.79 9.36 -14.72
C PHE A 378 8.09 10.86 -14.89
N LEU A 379 7.34 11.71 -14.19
CA LEU A 379 7.54 13.15 -14.25
C LEU A 379 8.94 13.54 -13.80
N LEU A 380 9.42 13.01 -12.67
CA LEU A 380 10.74 13.32 -12.14
C LEU A 380 11.88 12.75 -12.99
N LEU A 381 11.79 11.48 -13.39
CA LEU A 381 12.91 10.76 -14.01
C LEU A 381 13.03 10.99 -15.52
N ILE A 382 11.91 11.30 -16.18
CA ILE A 382 11.85 11.48 -17.63
C ILE A 382 11.42 12.91 -17.98
N ALA A 383 10.20 13.32 -17.61
CA ALA A 383 9.61 14.56 -18.13
C ALA A 383 10.33 15.83 -17.65
N PHE A 384 10.85 15.83 -16.43
CA PHE A 384 11.55 16.95 -15.82
C PHE A 384 13.07 16.79 -15.81
N ARG A 385 13.60 15.67 -16.31
CA ARG A 385 15.04 15.40 -16.38
C ARG A 385 15.60 15.81 -17.76
N PRO A 386 16.38 16.92 -17.85
CA PRO A 386 16.89 17.42 -19.13
C PRO A 386 17.72 16.39 -19.90
N ARG A 387 18.54 15.59 -19.20
CA ARG A 387 19.32 14.49 -19.77
C ARG A 387 18.45 13.48 -20.51
N ALA A 388 17.35 13.05 -19.88
CA ALA A 388 16.41 12.10 -20.48
C ALA A 388 15.71 12.69 -21.72
N LEU A 389 15.23 13.93 -21.64
CA LEU A 389 14.60 14.61 -22.77
C LEU A 389 15.55 14.82 -23.95
N ARG A 390 16.82 15.17 -23.69
CA ARG A 390 17.84 15.31 -24.74
C ARG A 390 18.13 13.98 -25.42
N ALA A 391 18.36 12.93 -24.64
CA ALA A 391 18.65 11.60 -25.17
C ALA A 391 17.47 11.07 -26.00
N LEU A 392 16.24 11.31 -25.56
CA LEU A 392 15.03 10.96 -26.30
C LEU A 392 14.89 11.77 -27.61
N ALA A 393 15.23 13.05 -27.60
CA ALA A 393 15.20 13.88 -28.82
C ALA A 393 16.34 13.59 -29.80
N ALA A 394 17.43 12.98 -29.34
CA ALA A 394 18.53 12.51 -30.18
C ALA A 394 18.16 11.22 -30.92
N ARG A 395 17.63 10.20 -30.22
CA ARG A 395 17.24 8.91 -30.82
C ARG A 395 15.88 8.93 -31.53
N GLY A 396 14.94 9.76 -31.08
CA GLY A 396 13.53 9.64 -31.44
C GLY A 396 12.83 8.51 -30.69
N PHE A 397 11.49 8.50 -30.70
CA PHE A 397 10.68 7.46 -30.06
C PHE A 397 9.54 7.07 -31.00
N CYS A 398 9.43 5.78 -31.36
CA CYS A 398 8.32 5.21 -32.13
C CYS A 398 7.78 6.14 -33.24
N CYS A 399 8.66 6.57 -34.16
CA CYS A 399 8.33 7.42 -35.31
C CYS A 399 7.86 8.86 -35.00
N LEU A 400 7.80 9.26 -33.72
CA LEU A 400 7.45 10.62 -33.31
C LEU A 400 8.69 11.53 -33.35
N LYS A 401 8.64 12.60 -34.15
CA LYS A 401 9.63 13.68 -34.11
C LYS A 401 9.45 14.47 -32.80
N MET A 402 10.41 14.32 -31.90
CA MET A 402 10.41 15.07 -30.64
C MET A 402 10.70 16.56 -30.87
N PRO A 403 10.21 17.46 -29.99
CA PRO A 403 10.41 18.89 -30.13
C PRO A 403 11.91 19.24 -30.18
N GLN A 404 12.34 19.99 -31.21
CA GLN A 404 13.74 20.43 -31.36
C GLN A 404 14.26 21.18 -30.12
N ARG A 405 13.37 21.86 -29.38
CA ARG A 405 13.68 22.55 -28.12
C ARG A 405 14.30 21.64 -27.07
N TRP A 406 14.04 20.33 -27.11
CA TRP A 406 14.60 19.39 -26.13
C TRP A 406 16.09 19.11 -26.37
N ARG A 407 16.58 19.16 -27.62
CA ARG A 407 18.00 18.97 -27.93
C ARG A 407 18.90 20.04 -27.31
N HIS A 408 18.39 21.26 -27.17
CA HIS A 408 19.14 22.41 -26.65
C HIS A 408 18.96 22.65 -25.14
N LYS A 409 18.26 21.77 -24.40
CA LYS A 409 18.17 21.90 -22.94
C LYS A 409 19.55 21.68 -22.31
N ARG A 410 20.05 22.65 -21.55
CA ARG A 410 21.32 22.53 -20.83
C ARG A 410 21.26 21.36 -19.84
N ASP A 411 22.27 20.50 -19.85
CA ASP A 411 22.36 19.35 -18.95
C ASP A 411 23.42 19.56 -17.90
N THR A 412 22.92 19.89 -16.71
CA THR A 412 23.75 20.12 -15.54
C THR A 412 24.43 18.83 -15.04
N GLU A 413 23.97 17.64 -15.45
CA GLU A 413 24.58 16.37 -15.05
C GLU A 413 25.87 16.06 -15.82
N LEU A 414 25.95 16.46 -17.11
CA LEU A 414 27.04 16.16 -18.06
C LEU A 414 28.20 17.17 -18.02
N LEU A 415 27.97 18.37 -17.47
CA LEU A 415 29.04 19.34 -17.19
C LEU A 415 30.17 18.76 -16.30
N HIS A 416 29.96 17.61 -15.67
CA HIS A 416 30.97 16.92 -14.89
C HIS A 416 31.91 16.06 -15.73
N ASP A 417 31.40 15.44 -16.80
CA ASP A 417 32.13 14.41 -17.56
C ASP A 417 33.08 15.09 -18.58
N GLU A 418 32.65 16.19 -19.21
CA GLU A 418 33.48 16.94 -20.18
C GLU A 418 34.72 17.61 -19.54
N GLU A 419 34.61 18.19 -18.34
CA GLU A 419 35.77 18.81 -17.65
C GLU A 419 36.69 17.81 -16.94
N LEU A 420 36.21 16.59 -16.65
CA LEU A 420 37.06 15.52 -16.10
C LEU A 420 38.00 14.97 -17.17
N ASP A 421 37.51 14.81 -18.39
CA ASP A 421 38.34 14.48 -19.55
C ASP A 421 39.36 15.61 -19.78
N ASP A 422 38.95 16.88 -19.71
CA ASP A 422 39.88 18.02 -19.84
C ASP A 422 40.91 18.13 -18.68
N GLU A 423 40.55 17.80 -17.44
CA GLU A 423 41.47 17.81 -16.28
C GLU A 423 42.40 16.57 -16.25
N GLU A 424 41.92 15.37 -16.62
CA GLU A 424 42.77 14.17 -16.77
C GLU A 424 43.71 14.32 -17.97
N ASP A 425 43.26 14.85 -19.10
CA ASP A 425 44.10 15.14 -20.27
C ASP A 425 45.16 16.21 -19.95
N MET A 426 44.83 17.28 -19.22
CA MET A 426 45.82 18.27 -18.76
C MET A 426 46.87 17.65 -17.81
N HIS A 427 46.45 16.76 -16.92
CA HIS A 427 47.36 16.12 -15.97
C HIS A 427 48.29 15.10 -16.66
N ASP A 428 47.78 14.36 -17.65
CA ASP A 428 48.56 13.42 -18.46
C ASP A 428 49.48 14.16 -19.45
N GLU A 429 49.06 15.30 -20.01
CA GLU A 429 49.88 16.13 -20.89
C GLU A 429 50.99 16.87 -20.13
N ALA A 430 50.71 17.37 -18.91
CA ALA A 430 51.73 17.89 -18.00
C ALA A 430 52.74 16.80 -17.57
N THR A 431 52.27 15.57 -17.35
CA THR A 431 53.14 14.43 -17.00
C THR A 431 53.97 13.96 -18.21
N ARG A 432 53.47 14.11 -19.44
CA ARG A 432 54.26 13.88 -20.68
C ARG A 432 55.32 14.95 -20.91
N THR A 433 54.99 16.23 -20.72
CA THR A 433 55.96 17.33 -20.88
C THR A 433 57.09 17.32 -19.84
N ILE A 434 56.85 16.77 -18.64
CA ILE A 434 57.89 16.58 -17.62
C ILE A 434 58.80 15.37 -17.94
N ASN A 435 58.31 14.39 -18.72
CA ASN A 435 59.03 13.16 -19.06
C ASN A 435 59.67 13.13 -20.46
N GLU A 436 59.58 14.21 -21.26
CA GLU A 436 60.38 14.36 -22.48
C GLU A 436 61.74 15.00 -22.15
N PRO A 437 62.86 14.25 -22.20
CA PRO A 437 64.16 14.86 -22.16
C PRO A 437 64.41 15.56 -23.50
N ALA A 438 64.77 16.84 -23.43
CA ALA A 438 65.24 17.64 -24.55
C ALA A 438 66.25 16.86 -25.40
N ARG A 439 65.78 16.30 -26.51
CA ARG A 439 66.61 15.61 -27.49
C ARG A 439 66.43 16.32 -28.83
N ASN A 440 67.31 17.29 -29.05
CA ASN A 440 67.97 17.63 -30.31
C ASN A 440 68.12 19.14 -30.48
N GLY A 441 69.36 19.58 -30.33
CA GLY A 441 69.85 20.91 -30.66
C GLY A 441 71.37 20.88 -30.53
N LEU A 442 72.01 20.19 -31.47
CA LEU A 442 73.45 20.22 -31.74
C LEU A 442 73.72 21.32 -32.77
#